data_AF-A0A7W0THC4-F1
#
_entry.id   AF-A0A7W0THC4-F1
#
_cell.length_a   1.000
_cell.length_b   1.000
_cell.length_c   1.000
_cell.angle_alpha   90.00
_cell.angle_beta   90.00
_cell.angle_gamma   90.00
#
_symmetry.space_group_name_H-M   'P 1'
#
loop_
_entity.id
_entity.type
_entity.pdbx_description
1 polymer ?
#
loop_
_entity_poly.entity_id
_entity_poly.type
_entity_poly.pdbx_seq_one_letter_code
_entity_poly.pdbx_strand_id
1 'polypeptide(L)' 'MPVKKVAKVSCEDCYFKRNMLCALSCDAPCPTFRPDHPDGLRPPQQLRFVFRQERRRQVAWALPSAQDQAALHA' A
#
# COMPACT_ATOMS: atom_id res chain seq x y z
N MET A 1 -16.74 20.85 14.57
CA MET A 1 -15.54 20.93 13.70
C MET A 1 -15.98 21.47 12.35
N PRO A 2 -15.51 22.64 11.89
CA PRO A 2 -15.92 23.15 10.58
C PRO A 2 -15.40 22.21 9.49
N VAL A 3 -16.31 21.69 8.66
CA VAL A 3 -15.99 20.85 7.51
C VAL A 3 -15.33 21.74 6.46
N LYS A 4 -14.02 21.55 6.22
CA LYS A 4 -13.32 22.24 5.12
C LYS A 4 -13.96 21.80 3.80
N LYS A 5 -14.49 22.76 3.04
CA LYS A 5 -14.94 22.53 1.66
C LYS A 5 -13.72 22.03 0.86
N VAL A 6 -13.86 20.87 0.22
CA VAL A 6 -12.84 20.34 -0.67
C VAL A 6 -12.79 21.25 -1.90
N ALA A 7 -11.70 22.00 -2.05
CA ALA A 7 -11.48 22.80 -3.25
C ALA A 7 -11.39 21.86 -4.47
N LYS A 8 -11.97 22.27 -5.61
CA LYS A 8 -11.76 21.55 -6.87
C LYS A 8 -10.28 21.65 -7.23
N VAL A 9 -9.60 20.51 -7.22
CA VAL A 9 -8.19 20.39 -7.61
C VAL A 9 -8.04 20.53 -9.13
N SER A 10 -6.99 21.22 -9.57
CA SER A 10 -6.65 21.41 -10.98
C SER A 10 -5.29 20.79 -11.31
N CYS A 11 -4.98 20.59 -12.59
CA CYS A 11 -3.63 20.10 -12.96
C CYS A 11 -2.52 21.12 -12.65
N GLU A 12 -2.84 22.41 -12.53
CA GLU A 12 -1.88 23.46 -12.18
C GLU A 12 -1.33 23.33 -10.75
N ASP A 13 -2.07 22.63 -9.87
CA ASP A 13 -1.66 22.31 -8.51
C ASP A 13 -0.91 20.98 -8.40
N CYS A 14 -0.74 20.29 -9.54
CA CYS A 14 -0.09 18.99 -9.61
C CYS A 14 1.43 19.13 -9.69
N TYR A 15 2.15 18.36 -8.87
CA TYR A 15 3.60 18.25 -8.89
C TYR A 15 4.14 17.98 -10.31
N PHE A 16 3.51 17.08 -11.07
CA PHE A 16 3.99 16.73 -12.41
C PHE A 16 3.88 17.88 -13.42
N LYS A 17 2.82 18.69 -13.37
CA LYS A 17 2.65 19.82 -14.31
C LYS A 17 3.66 20.92 -14.03
N ARG A 18 3.84 21.29 -12.76
CA ARG A 18 4.80 22.31 -12.33
C ARG A 18 6.25 21.96 -12.67
N ASN A 19 6.56 20.67 -12.70
CA ASN A 19 7.87 20.15 -13.09
C ASN A 19 7.96 19.79 -14.59
N MET A 20 6.94 20.09 -15.41
CA MET A 20 6.90 19.75 -16.84
C MET A 20 7.04 18.25 -17.15
N LEU A 21 6.60 17.40 -16.21
CA LEU A 21 6.60 15.94 -16.29
C LEU A 21 5.20 15.35 -16.56
N CYS A 22 4.18 16.18 -16.68
CA CYS A 22 2.82 15.71 -16.96
C CYS A 22 2.68 15.31 -18.43
N ALA A 23 2.30 14.05 -18.68
CA ALA A 23 2.09 13.54 -20.05
C ALA A 23 0.78 14.04 -20.70
N LEU A 24 -0.15 14.57 -19.91
CA LEU A 24 -1.45 15.02 -20.41
C LEU A 24 -1.44 16.51 -20.73
N SER A 25 -1.99 16.86 -21.89
CA SER A 25 -2.21 18.25 -22.34
C SER A 25 -3.60 18.77 -21.93
N CYS A 26 -4.03 18.50 -20.69
CA CYS A 26 -5.31 18.97 -20.15
C CYS A 26 -5.14 19.67 -18.80
N ASP A 27 -6.01 20.63 -18.51
CA ASP A 27 -5.97 21.41 -17.26
C ASP A 27 -6.79 20.77 -16.13
N ALA A 28 -7.60 19.76 -16.47
CA ALA A 28 -8.29 18.90 -15.51
C ALA A 28 -7.28 18.07 -14.69
N PRO A 29 -7.57 17.76 -13.41
CA PRO A 29 -6.67 16.96 -12.58
C PRO A 29 -6.37 15.62 -13.26
N CYS A 30 -5.09 15.35 -13.49
CA CYS A 30 -4.67 14.13 -14.15
C CYS A 30 -4.93 12.89 -13.28
N PRO A 31 -5.05 11.68 -13.86
CA PRO A 31 -5.26 10.45 -13.10
C PRO A 31 -4.16 10.15 -12.07
N THR A 32 -2.97 10.70 -12.29
CA THR A 32 -1.81 10.59 -11.39
C THR A 32 -1.64 11.80 -10.49
N PHE A 33 -2.68 12.65 -10.31
CA PHE A 33 -2.59 13.88 -9.54
C PHE A 33 -1.90 13.67 -8.18
N ARG A 34 -0.86 14.45 -7.94
CA ARG A 34 -0.15 14.54 -6.66
C ARG A 34 0.00 16.01 -6.31
N PRO A 35 -0.47 16.46 -5.14
CA PRO A 35 -0.33 17.85 -4.74
C PRO A 35 1.14 18.24 -4.68
N ASP A 36 1.47 19.41 -5.21
CA ASP A 36 2.81 19.98 -5.15
C ASP A 36 3.12 20.50 -3.74
N HIS A 37 3.66 19.63 -2.88
CA HIS A 37 4.10 19.99 -1.54
C HIS A 37 5.57 20.45 -1.57
N PRO A 38 6.01 21.40 -0.71
CA PRO A 38 7.41 21.82 -0.62
C PRO A 38 8.40 20.68 -0.31
N ASP A 39 7.92 19.58 0.30
CA ASP A 39 8.71 18.35 0.54
C ASP A 39 8.85 17.45 -0.71
N GLY A 40 8.22 17.82 -1.83
CA GLY A 40 8.14 17.01 -3.04
C GLY A 40 7.24 15.77 -2.90
N LEU A 41 7.48 14.78 -3.78
CA LEU A 41 6.77 13.50 -3.75
C LEU A 41 7.22 12.65 -2.57
N ARG A 42 6.46 12.66 -1.47
CA ARG A 42 6.66 11.69 -0.39
C ARG A 42 5.97 10.36 -0.69
N PRO A 43 6.70 9.23 -0.69
CA PRO A 43 6.06 7.93 -0.73
C PRO A 43 5.23 7.72 0.55
N PRO A 44 4.09 7.02 0.47
CA PRO A 44 3.36 6.61 1.66
C PRO A 44 4.24 5.72 2.53
N GLN A 45 4.07 5.80 3.84
CA GLN A 45 4.80 4.92 4.75
C GLN A 45 4.41 3.47 4.47
N GLN A 46 5.40 2.64 4.12
CA GLN A 46 5.19 1.22 3.93
C GLN A 46 4.74 0.60 5.26
N LEU A 47 3.70 -0.24 5.21
CA LEU A 47 3.27 -1.02 6.36
C LEU A 47 4.41 -1.92 6.85
N ARG A 48 4.55 -2.06 8.17
CA ARG A 48 5.54 -2.95 8.78
C ARG A 48 4.95 -4.35 8.95
N PHE A 49 5.73 -5.37 8.65
CA PHE A 49 5.34 -6.75 8.95
C PHE A 49 5.24 -6.95 10.47
N VAL A 50 4.09 -7.46 10.91
CA VAL A 50 3.88 -7.90 12.30
C VAL A 50 3.92 -9.42 12.33
N PHE A 51 5.02 -9.95 12.83
CA PHE A 51 5.22 -11.39 12.95
C PHE A 51 4.51 -11.93 14.20
N ARG A 52 3.51 -12.81 14.03
CA ARG A 52 2.96 -13.60 15.13
C ARG A 52 3.91 -14.77 15.43
N GLN A 53 4.51 -14.80 16.62
CA GLN A 53 5.49 -15.84 16.99
C GLN A 53 4.85 -17.19 17.30
N GLU A 54 3.64 -17.22 17.86
CA GLU A 54 3.09 -18.43 18.48
C GLU A 54 2.64 -19.51 17.48
N ARG A 55 2.24 -19.12 16.27
CA ARG A 55 1.87 -20.08 15.21
C ARG A 55 3.05 -20.64 14.44
N ARG A 56 4.29 -20.21 14.71
CA ARG A 56 5.46 -20.54 13.88
C ARG A 56 6.19 -21.82 14.27
N ARG A 57 5.68 -22.59 15.23
CA ARG A 57 6.23 -23.92 15.56
C ARG A 57 5.60 -25.06 14.77
N GLN A 58 4.50 -24.80 14.05
CA GLN A 58 3.84 -25.79 13.21
C GLN A 58 3.69 -25.24 11.80
N VAL A 59 4.31 -25.92 10.84
CA VAL A 59 4.10 -25.66 9.41
C VAL A 59 2.65 -26.00 9.07
N ALA A 60 2.02 -25.24 8.15
CA ALA A 60 0.62 -25.45 7.76
C ALA A 60 0.35 -26.86 7.20
N TRP A 61 1.40 -27.57 6.80
CA TRP A 61 1.41 -28.93 6.28
C TRP A 61 2.09 -29.91 7.22
N ALA A 62 2.11 -29.69 8.54
CA ALA A 62 2.79 -30.60 9.46
C ALA A 62 2.28 -32.03 9.25
N LEU A 63 3.14 -32.89 8.70
CA LEU A 63 2.80 -34.28 8.45
C LEU A 63 2.85 -35.04 9.78
N PRO A 64 1.92 -35.99 10.01
CA PRO A 64 2.03 -36.93 11.12
C PRO A 64 3.39 -37.63 11.10
N SER A 65 3.92 -37.98 12.28
CA SER A 65 5.12 -38.81 12.34
C SER A 65 4.83 -40.21 11.77
N ALA A 66 5.87 -40.95 11.41
CA ALA A 66 5.72 -42.34 10.98
C ALA A 66 5.04 -43.21 12.06
N GLN A 67 5.24 -42.88 13.34
CA GLN A 67 4.61 -43.57 14.47
C GLN A 67 3.12 -43.25 14.57
N ASP A 68 2.74 -41.97 14.39
CA ASP A 68 1.33 -41.55 14.36
C ASP A 68 0.59 -42.24 13.20
N GLN A 69 1.23 -42.32 12.02
CA GLN A 69 0.67 -43.01 10.88
C GLN A 69 0.52 -44.51 11.15
N ALA A 70 1.50 -45.16 11.76
CA ALA A 70 1.43 -46.59 12.07
C ALA A 70 0.29 -46.92 13.05
N ALA A 71 0.06 -46.08 14.05
CA ALA A 71 -1.00 -46.28 15.05
C ALA A 71 -2.42 -46.19 14.47
N LEU A 72 -2.63 -45.45 13.37
CA LEU A 72 -3.94 -45.35 12.71
C LEU A 72 -4.32 -46.60 11.90
N HIS A 73 -3.33 -47.42 11.52
CA HIS A 73 -3.52 -48.60 10.66
C HIS A 73 -3.24 -49.92 11.40
N ALA A 74 -3.21 -49.90 12.73
CA ALA A 74 -3.07 -51.07 13.61
C ALA A 74 -4.43 -51.47 14.19
#